data_AF-A0A7Y3AJZ4-F1
#
_entry.id   AF-A0A7Y3AJZ4-F1
#
_cell.length_a   1.000
_cell.length_b   1.000
_cell.length_c   1.000
_cell.angle_alpha   90.00
_cell.angle_beta   90.00
_cell.angle_gamma   90.00
#
_symmetry.space_group_name_H-M   'P 1'
#
loop_
_entity.id
_entity.type
_entity.pdbx_description
1 polymer ?
#
loop_
_entity_poly.entity_id
_entity_poly.type
_entity_poly.pdbx_seq_one_letter_code
_entity_poly.pdbx_strand_id
1 'polypeptide(L)'
;MSALLLLLVLVFLFLINTPIAIAIAIASIGTIAVNSDYPLMVVIQRMYAGADSFHLLAVPLFMYAGLLMEKGGISRRLIDLANALVGWLPGG
;
A
#
# COMPACT_ATOMS: atom_id res chain seq x y z
N MET A 1 -22.90 20.45 7.07
CA MET A 1 -23.33 19.43 8.05
C MET A 1 -22.38 18.24 8.06
N SER A 2 -22.03 17.71 6.88
CA SER A 2 -21.07 16.61 6.68
C SER A 2 -19.75 16.73 7.44
N ALA A 3 -19.06 17.87 7.38
CA ALA A 3 -17.76 18.04 8.06
C ALA A 3 -17.85 17.93 9.60
N LEU A 4 -18.94 18.44 10.19
CA LEU A 4 -19.13 18.42 11.64
C LEU A 4 -19.48 17.01 12.14
N LEU A 5 -20.28 16.27 11.37
CA LEU A 5 -20.60 14.86 11.65
C LEU A 5 -19.33 14.00 11.58
N LEU A 6 -18.50 14.18 10.55
CA LEU A 6 -17.23 13.47 10.40
C LEU A 6 -16.31 13.71 11.61
N LEU A 7 -16.15 14.96 12.01
CA LEU A 7 -15.27 15.33 13.13
C LEU A 7 -15.76 14.76 14.46
N LEU A 8 -17.07 14.82 14.74
CA LEU A 8 -17.65 14.25 15.96
C LEU A 8 -17.46 12.73 16.05
N VAL A 9 -17.72 12.01 14.96
CA VAL A 9 -17.55 10.55 14.91
C VAL A 9 -16.08 10.18 15.08
N LEU A 10 -15.17 10.89 14.40
CA LEU A 10 -13.74 10.62 14.46
C LEU A 10 -13.17 10.86 15.87
N VAL A 11 -13.52 11.97 16.52
CA VAL A 11 -13.12 12.27 17.90
C VAL A 11 -13.67 11.20 18.86
N PHE A 12 -14.93 10.79 18.70
CA PHE A 12 -15.52 9.72 19.52
C PHE A 12 -14.77 8.38 19.37
N LEU A 13 -14.43 7.97 18.14
CA LEU A 13 -13.70 6.71 17.90
C LEU A 13 -12.26 6.76 18.44
N PHE A 14 -11.62 7.93 18.42
CA PHE A 14 -10.30 8.13 19.02
C PHE A 14 -10.34 8.04 20.55
N LEU A 15 -11.38 8.57 21.20
CA LEU A 15 -11.55 8.47 22.65
C LEU A 15 -11.67 7.01 23.13
N ILE A 16 -12.20 6.11 22.28
CA ILE A 16 -12.34 4.68 22.56
C ILE A 16 -11.06 3.89 22.19
N ASN A 17 -9.96 4.56 21.83
CA ASN A 17 -8.70 3.93 21.39
C ASN A 17 -8.87 2.98 20.18
N THR A 18 -9.80 3.31 19.28
CA THR A 18 -9.98 2.52 18.04
C THR A 18 -8.76 2.70 17.13
N PRO A 19 -8.28 1.63 16.45
CA PRO A 19 -7.21 1.77 15.45
C PRO A 19 -7.53 2.87 14.43
N ILE A 20 -6.56 3.73 14.15
CA ILE A 20 -6.73 4.96 13.35
C ILE A 20 -7.36 4.66 11.98
N ALA A 21 -6.92 3.58 11.32
CA ALA A 21 -7.44 3.18 10.01
C ALA A 21 -8.94 2.86 10.05
N ILE A 22 -9.38 2.16 11.10
CA ILE A 22 -10.79 1.80 11.32
C ILE A 22 -11.60 3.06 11.63
N ALA A 23 -11.05 3.95 12.46
CA ALA A 23 -11.71 5.20 12.82
C ALA A 23 -11.99 6.10 11.62
N ILE A 24 -10.99 6.27 10.74
CA ILE A 24 -11.12 7.05 9.51
C ILE A 24 -12.14 6.40 8.56
N ALA A 25 -12.10 5.07 8.41
CA ALA A 25 -13.03 4.35 7.54
C ALA A 25 -14.48 4.53 7.99
N ILE A 26 -14.77 4.29 9.28
CA ILE A 26 -16.13 4.38 9.83
C ILE A 26 -16.63 5.83 9.78
N ALA A 27 -15.82 6.82 10.16
CA ALA A 27 -16.23 8.22 10.14
C ALA A 27 -16.54 8.70 8.71
N SER A 28 -15.70 8.32 7.74
CA SER A 28 -15.87 8.73 6.34
C SER A 28 -17.08 8.07 5.69
N ILE A 29 -17.23 6.75 5.85
CA ILE A 29 -18.35 5.98 5.29
C ILE A 29 -19.67 6.38 5.96
N GLY A 30 -19.68 6.53 7.28
CA GLY A 30 -20.87 6.97 8.02
C GLY A 30 -21.32 8.37 7.59
N THR A 31 -20.39 9.29 7.35
CA THR A 31 -20.72 10.63 6.85
C THR A 31 -21.30 10.60 5.44
N ILE A 32 -20.75 9.78 4.54
CA ILE A 32 -21.26 9.62 3.17
C ILE A 32 -22.62 8.92 3.16
N ALA A 33 -22.85 7.95 4.05
CA ALA A 33 -24.12 7.23 4.13
C ALA A 33 -25.27 8.10 4.66
N VAL A 34 -24.98 9.07 5.54
CA VAL A 34 -25.99 9.97 6.13
C VAL A 34 -26.26 11.19 5.25
N ASN A 35 -25.27 11.68 4.51
CA ASN A 35 -25.45 12.83 3.61
C ASN A 35 -25.67 12.34 2.17
N SER A 36 -26.87 12.54 1.63
CA SER A 36 -27.26 12.13 0.27
C SER A 36 -26.54 12.87 -0.87
N ASP A 37 -25.58 13.75 -0.55
CA ASP A 37 -24.82 14.53 -1.52
C ASP A 37 -23.90 13.66 -2.38
N TYR A 38 -23.52 12.46 -1.89
CA TYR A 38 -22.60 11.56 -2.57
C TYR A 38 -23.18 10.14 -2.66
N PRO A 39 -23.16 9.50 -3.84
CA PRO A 39 -23.50 8.10 -3.98
C PRO A 39 -22.57 7.22 -3.15
N LEU A 40 -23.12 6.27 -2.40
CA LEU A 40 -22.32 5.32 -1.61
C LEU A 40 -21.34 4.51 -2.48
N MET A 41 -21.62 4.38 -3.78
CA MET A 41 -20.73 3.79 -4.78
C MET A 41 -19.33 4.45 -4.82
N VAL A 42 -19.23 5.74 -4.49
CA VAL A 42 -17.95 6.47 -4.46
C VAL A 42 -16.99 5.84 -3.45
N VAL A 43 -17.50 5.29 -2.33
CA VAL A 43 -16.67 4.60 -1.34
C VAL A 43 -16.01 3.38 -1.97
N ILE A 44 -16.79 2.55 -2.67
CA ILE A 44 -16.30 1.33 -3.32
C ILE A 44 -15.27 1.68 -4.40
N GLN A 45 -15.54 2.71 -5.21
CA GLN A 45 -14.62 3.18 -6.23
C GLN A 45 -13.29 3.66 -5.64
N ARG A 46 -13.32 4.41 -4.53
CA ARG A 46 -12.11 4.90 -3.86
C ARG A 46 -11.31 3.76 -3.21
N MET A 47 -11.97 2.79 -2.59
CA MET A 47 -11.31 1.61 -2.05
C MET A 47 -10.66 0.77 -3.16
N TYR A 48 -11.36 0.58 -4.28
CA TYR A 48 -10.84 -0.14 -5.44
C TYR A 48 -9.62 0.57 -6.06
N ALA A 49 -9.69 1.90 -6.24
CA ALA A 49 -8.56 2.68 -6.73
C ALA A 49 -7.34 2.65 -5.79
N GLY A 50 -7.55 2.48 -4.48
CA GLY A 50 -6.46 2.27 -3.52
C GLY A 50 -5.84 0.87 -3.61
N ALA A 51 -6.65 -0.15 -3.91
CA ALA A 51 -6.19 -1.52 -4.12
C ALA A 51 -5.53 -1.71 -5.49
N ASP A 52 -5.95 -0.97 -6.51
CA ASP A 52 -5.31 -0.92 -7.83
C ASP A 52 -4.09 0.00 -7.82
N SER A 53 -3.12 -0.31 -6.95
CA SER A 53 -1.88 0.46 -6.86
C SER A 53 -0.76 -0.20 -7.67
N PHE A 54 -0.02 0.61 -8.42
CA PHE A 54 1.20 0.20 -9.12
C PHE A 54 2.20 -0.53 -8.20
N HIS A 55 2.19 -0.20 -6.90
CA HIS A 55 3.03 -0.82 -5.89
C HIS A 55 2.71 -2.31 -5.69
N LEU A 56 1.43 -2.69 -5.74
CA LEU A 56 1.02 -4.09 -5.64
C LEU A 56 1.39 -4.89 -6.88
N LEU A 57 1.48 -4.25 -8.06
CA LEU A 57 2.03 -4.86 -9.28
C LEU A 57 3.55 -5.00 -9.24
N ALA A 58 4.25 -4.16 -8.47
CA ALA A 58 5.70 -4.25 -8.33
C ALA A 58 6.14 -5.59 -7.70
N VAL A 59 5.41 -6.08 -6.70
CA VAL A 59 5.72 -7.36 -6.01
C VAL A 59 5.79 -8.56 -6.97
N PRO A 60 4.75 -8.88 -7.76
CA PRO A 60 4.81 -9.99 -8.71
C PRO A 60 5.84 -9.75 -9.83
N LEU A 61 6.00 -8.51 -10.31
CA LEU A 61 7.00 -8.21 -11.34
C LEU A 61 8.44 -8.41 -10.82
N PHE A 62 8.74 -8.02 -9.58
CA PHE A 62 10.03 -8.29 -8.95
C PHE A 62 10.26 -9.77 -8.72
N MET A 63 9.25 -10.53 -8.27
CA MET A 63 9.36 -11.99 -8.19
C MET A 63 9.65 -12.61 -9.58
N TYR A 64 8.97 -12.14 -10.62
CA TYR A 64 9.15 -12.63 -11.97
C TYR A 64 10.55 -12.29 -12.52
N ALA A 65 11.02 -11.07 -12.29
CA ALA A 65 12.38 -10.65 -12.62
C ALA A 65 13.41 -11.51 -11.87
N GLY A 66 13.19 -11.78 -10.58
CA GLY A 66 14.05 -12.68 -9.79
C GLY A 66 14.14 -14.08 -10.39
N LEU A 67 13.00 -14.69 -10.75
CA LEU A 67 12.95 -15.99 -11.41
C LEU A 67 13.63 -15.98 -12.79
N LEU A 68 13.49 -14.89 -13.55
CA LEU A 68 14.16 -14.72 -14.84
C LEU A 68 15.68 -14.63 -14.65
N MET A 69 16.15 -13.88 -13.63
CA MET A 69 17.58 -13.73 -13.33
C MET A 69 18.20 -15.03 -12.84
N GLU A 70 17.46 -15.81 -12.04
CA GLU A 70 17.87 -17.14 -11.57
C GLU A 70 18.01 -18.12 -12.75
N LYS A 71 16.96 -18.29 -13.56
CA LYS A 71 16.98 -19.21 -14.71
C LYS A 71 17.92 -18.76 -15.83
N GLY A 72 18.06 -17.46 -16.04
CA GLY A 72 18.94 -16.87 -17.04
C GLY A 72 20.42 -16.85 -16.62
N GLY A 73 20.75 -17.26 -15.39
CA GLY A 73 22.10 -17.19 -14.84
C GLY A 73 22.63 -15.76 -14.66
N ILE A 74 21.78 -14.75 -14.78
CA ILE A 74 22.14 -13.33 -14.63
C ILE A 74 22.59 -13.07 -13.19
N SER A 75 21.91 -13.68 -12.21
CA SER A 75 22.30 -13.58 -10.79
C SER A 75 23.74 -14.04 -10.57
N ARG A 76 24.16 -15.15 -11.20
CA ARG A 76 25.53 -15.67 -11.10
C ARG A 76 26.53 -14.73 -11.75
N ARG A 77 26.25 -14.26 -12.97
CA ARG A 77 27.10 -13.30 -13.69
C ARG A 77 27.29 -11.98 -12.93
N LEU A 78 26.24 -11.50 -12.26
CA LEU A 78 26.33 -10.30 -11.41
C LEU A 78 27.23 -10.52 -10.20
N ILE A 79 27.15 -11.69 -9.55
CA ILE A 79 28.03 -12.06 -8.44
C ILE A 79 29.48 -12.16 -8.92
N ASP A 80 29.72 -12.81 -10.05
CA ASP A 80 31.06 -12.96 -10.62
C ASP A 80 31.66 -11.59 -10.98
N LEU A 81 30.85 -10.67 -11.51
CA LEU A 81 31.26 -9.28 -11.77
C LEU A 81 31.60 -8.54 -10.48
N ALA A 82 30.75 -8.65 -9.44
CA ALA A 82 31.01 -8.02 -8.15
C ALA A 82 32.32 -8.54 -7.54
N ASN A 83 32.52 -9.85 -7.52
CA ASN A 83 33.77 -10.46 -7.05
C ASN A 83 34.99 -10.01 -7.86
N ALA A 84 34.85 -9.84 -9.17
CA ALA A 84 35.95 -9.34 -10.00
C ALA A 84 36.29 -7.86 -9.71
N LEU A 85 35.34 -7.08 -9.20
CA LEU A 85 35.53 -5.65 -8.89
C LEU A 85 35.95 -5.37 -7.46
N VAL A 86 35.56 -6.19 -6.49
CA VAL A 86 35.84 -5.93 -5.06
C VAL A 86 36.51 -7.10 -4.33
N GLY A 87 36.59 -8.29 -4.92
CA GLY A 87 37.08 -9.51 -4.24
C GLY A 87 38.56 -9.49 -3.85
N TRP A 88 39.34 -8.49 -4.27
CA TRP A 88 40.70 -8.26 -3.78
C TRP A 88 40.74 -7.48 -2.44
N LEU A 89 39.61 -6.90 -2.00
CA LEU A 89 39.52 -6.18 -0.73
C LEU A 89 39.40 -7.17 0.43
N PRO A 90 40.09 -6.93 1.57
CA PRO A 90 40.00 -7.81 2.72
C PRO A 90 38.57 -7.80 3.29
N GLY A 91 37.91 -8.96 3.22
CA GLY A 91 36.50 -9.16 3.62
C GLY A 91 35.63 -9.76 2.51
N GLY A 92 36.08 -9.70 1.25
CA GLY A 92 35.26 -9.99 0.08
C GLY A 92 34.65 -8.73 -0.50
#